data_AF-A0A559MB80-F1
#
_entry.id   AF-A0A559MB80-F1
#
_cell.length_a   1.000
_cell.length_b   1.000
_cell.length_c   1.000
_cell.angle_alpha   90.00
_cell.angle_beta   90.00
_cell.angle_gamma   90.00
#
_symmetry.space_group_name_H-M   'P 1'
#
loop_
_entity.id
_entity.type
_entity.pdbx_description
1 polymer ?
#
loop_
_entity_poly.entity_id
_entity_poly.type
_entity_poly.pdbx_seq_one_letter_code
_entity_poly.pdbx_strand_id
1 'polypeptide(L)'
;MRFFRPSFLIGASASVYTAVNGLNILISNDDGFGTGNIRELYKAMKAFGHNVYIVASVTNQSGMGGTSTYTKDRNLTSDSEFGIVKKGANSIGTDPNDSHIWYFNGTPSSCVQVALDYVLPRYTNLTTFDLVLSGPNYGWNLGPFLYTLAGTLGATYTAVERGIPAIAISGGYSVQTPYYDVNTTTKAGLKDPATIMAQLSANLAQQLITSAAAQGGGPLLPLGYGINVNIPYITSFTNDSCVNPPFVQTRMTGDADIDYAAFNETTGLFSYQDLVEPGTNQCINGDCSLPGETAILNVGCQSAVSVFTVDYDAPIGGACKSGPDVRSWLAPLVQYANSSVLVGGLNGTSTGNATVSTAPVPSASISATASSGGMKISASGSALLMGFAVMMLI
;
A
#
# COMPACT_ATOMS: atom_id res chain seq x y z
N MET A 1 -26.53 38.49 59.86
CA MET A 1 -25.53 37.67 59.15
C MET A 1 -26.09 37.36 57.77
N ARG A 2 -25.46 37.88 56.70
CA ARG A 2 -25.89 37.68 55.31
C ARG A 2 -25.19 36.43 54.77
N PHE A 3 -25.94 35.46 54.28
CA PHE A 3 -25.42 34.27 53.61
C PHE A 3 -25.04 34.62 52.16
N PHE A 4 -23.77 34.44 51.81
CA PHE A 4 -23.26 34.47 50.44
C PHE A 4 -23.58 33.13 49.76
N ARG A 5 -24.25 33.15 48.60
CA ARG A 5 -24.32 32.01 47.68
C ARG A 5 -23.20 32.16 46.64
N PRO A 6 -22.37 31.14 46.38
CA PRO A 6 -21.47 31.17 45.24
C PRO A 6 -22.25 30.73 43.98
N SER A 7 -22.25 31.58 42.96
CA SER A 7 -22.71 31.23 41.62
C SER A 7 -21.62 30.44 40.92
N PHE A 8 -21.85 29.16 40.63
CA PHE A 8 -21.00 28.37 39.74
C PHE A 8 -21.30 28.76 38.29
N LEU A 9 -20.35 29.40 37.62
CA LEU A 9 -20.34 29.55 36.17
C LEU A 9 -19.89 28.22 35.57
N ILE A 10 -20.79 27.50 34.92
CA ILE A 10 -20.48 26.35 34.08
C ILE A 10 -19.89 26.90 32.78
N GLY A 11 -18.58 26.89 32.65
CA GLY A 11 -17.91 27.12 31.38
C GLY A 11 -18.15 25.93 30.46
N ALA A 12 -19.08 26.06 29.52
CA ALA A 12 -19.22 25.10 28.43
C ALA A 12 -18.04 25.29 27.47
N SER A 13 -17.03 24.43 27.59
CA SER A 13 -15.97 24.30 26.60
C SER A 13 -16.60 23.78 25.30
N ALA A 14 -16.95 24.67 24.39
CA ALA A 14 -17.33 24.31 23.04
C ALA A 14 -16.06 23.82 22.31
N SER A 15 -15.84 22.50 22.32
CA SER A 15 -14.88 21.86 21.43
C SER A 15 -15.34 22.11 20.00
N VAL A 16 -14.68 23.04 19.31
CA VAL A 16 -14.85 23.22 17.88
C VAL A 16 -14.23 21.99 17.21
N TYR A 17 -15.05 20.98 16.92
CA TYR A 17 -14.67 19.88 16.05
C TYR A 17 -14.55 20.44 14.64
N THR A 18 -13.35 20.84 14.24
CA THR A 18 -13.05 20.97 12.81
C THR A 18 -13.25 19.59 12.20
N ALA A 19 -14.27 19.44 11.35
CA ALA A 19 -14.41 18.25 10.53
C ALA A 19 -13.17 18.15 9.63
N VAL A 20 -12.21 17.32 10.03
CA VAL A 20 -11.25 16.80 9.07
C VAL A 20 -12.09 15.94 8.14
N ASN A 21 -12.29 16.37 6.90
CA ASN A 21 -12.97 15.51 5.93
C ASN A 21 -12.17 14.22 5.84
N GLY A 22 -12.77 13.11 6.27
CA GLY A 22 -12.15 11.81 6.20
C GLY A 22 -11.78 11.48 4.76
N LEU A 23 -10.53 11.07 4.55
CA LEU A 23 -10.10 10.53 3.25
C LEU A 23 -10.91 9.31 2.83
N ASN A 24 -10.99 9.10 1.51
CA ASN A 24 -11.52 7.90 0.90
C ASN A 24 -10.39 6.88 0.70
N ILE A 25 -10.48 5.75 1.37
CA ILE A 25 -9.38 4.78 1.45
C ILE A 25 -9.85 3.45 0.89
N LEU A 26 -9.09 2.92 -0.08
CA LEU A 26 -9.26 1.55 -0.55
C LEU A 26 -8.31 0.64 0.22
N ILE A 27 -8.82 -0.48 0.69
CA ILE A 27 -8.04 -1.56 1.28
C ILE A 27 -8.16 -2.80 0.37
N SER A 28 -7.04 -3.42 0.06
CA SER A 28 -6.97 -4.71 -0.64
C SER A 28 -5.99 -5.65 0.09
N ASN A 29 -5.84 -6.87 -0.38
CA ASN A 29 -4.80 -7.81 0.04
C ASN A 29 -4.72 -9.00 -0.95
N ASP A 30 -3.84 -9.95 -0.65
CA ASP A 30 -3.73 -11.23 -1.32
C ASP A 30 -4.14 -12.43 -0.46
N ASP A 31 -4.31 -12.28 0.86
CA ASP A 31 -4.80 -13.39 1.68
C ASP A 31 -6.29 -13.71 1.45
N GLY A 32 -7.08 -12.68 1.14
CA GLY A 32 -8.52 -12.79 0.94
C GLY A 32 -9.31 -11.81 1.80
N PHE A 33 -10.49 -11.42 1.30
CA PHE A 33 -11.38 -10.44 1.96
C PHE A 33 -11.93 -10.92 3.32
N GLY A 34 -11.84 -12.22 3.61
CA GLY A 34 -12.38 -12.87 4.80
C GLY A 34 -11.42 -12.96 5.98
N THR A 35 -10.17 -12.51 5.82
CA THR A 35 -9.17 -12.67 6.87
C THR A 35 -9.26 -11.61 7.97
N GLY A 36 -8.78 -11.95 9.17
CA GLY A 36 -8.74 -11.06 10.33
C GLY A 36 -7.98 -9.77 10.10
N ASN A 37 -6.74 -9.85 9.60
CA ASN A 37 -5.87 -8.68 9.41
C ASN A 37 -6.51 -7.56 8.58
N ILE A 38 -7.05 -7.86 7.38
CA ILE A 38 -7.65 -6.84 6.52
C ILE A 38 -8.91 -6.23 7.16
N ARG A 39 -9.70 -7.04 7.87
CA ARG A 39 -10.93 -6.58 8.54
C ARG A 39 -10.63 -5.73 9.77
N GLU A 40 -9.59 -6.05 10.52
CA GLU A 40 -9.12 -5.21 11.63
C GLU A 40 -8.53 -3.88 11.13
N LEU A 41 -7.78 -3.88 10.02
CA LEU A 41 -7.27 -2.63 9.42
C LEU A 41 -8.42 -1.73 8.94
N TYR A 42 -9.44 -2.32 8.31
CA TYR A 42 -10.66 -1.61 7.93
C TYR A 42 -11.35 -0.95 9.13
N LYS A 43 -11.52 -1.67 10.25
CA LYS A 43 -12.09 -1.10 11.47
C LYS A 43 -11.22 0.04 12.03
N ALA A 44 -9.90 -0.14 12.07
CA ALA A 44 -8.97 0.85 12.59
C ALA A 44 -8.97 2.15 11.76
N MET A 45 -8.96 2.06 10.42
CA MET A 45 -9.04 3.23 9.56
C MET A 45 -10.40 3.95 9.66
N LYS A 46 -11.51 3.21 9.77
CA LYS A 46 -12.83 3.81 10.03
C LYS A 46 -12.89 4.51 11.38
N ALA A 47 -12.20 4.01 12.40
CA ALA A 47 -12.15 4.65 13.71
C ALA A 47 -11.48 6.03 13.68
N PHE A 48 -10.61 6.30 12.69
CA PHE A 48 -10.08 7.64 12.43
C PHE A 48 -11.03 8.58 11.68
N GLY A 49 -12.24 8.11 11.32
CA GLY A 49 -13.25 8.90 10.62
C GLY A 49 -13.13 8.88 9.09
N HIS A 50 -12.32 7.98 8.53
CA HIS A 50 -12.18 7.81 7.08
C HIS A 50 -13.37 7.08 6.45
N ASN A 51 -13.59 7.36 5.16
CA ASN A 51 -14.50 6.58 4.34
C ASN A 51 -13.74 5.42 3.68
N VAL A 52 -13.90 4.21 4.21
CA VAL A 52 -13.05 3.07 3.85
C VAL A 52 -13.85 2.04 3.05
N TYR A 53 -13.23 1.47 2.03
CA TYR A 53 -13.74 0.33 1.26
C TYR A 53 -12.73 -0.81 1.26
N ILE A 54 -13.20 -2.06 1.30
CA ILE A 54 -12.41 -3.23 0.95
C ILE A 54 -12.83 -3.70 -0.44
N VAL A 55 -11.86 -3.95 -1.32
CA VAL A 55 -12.04 -4.79 -2.51
C VAL A 55 -10.87 -5.74 -2.57
N ALA A 56 -11.12 -7.01 -2.29
CA ALA A 56 -10.07 -8.02 -2.15
C ALA A 56 -10.47 -9.36 -2.77
N SER A 57 -9.47 -10.21 -2.96
CA SER A 57 -9.65 -11.54 -3.55
C SER A 57 -10.62 -12.37 -2.70
N VAL A 58 -11.44 -13.18 -3.36
CA VAL A 58 -12.39 -14.10 -2.70
C VAL A 58 -11.69 -15.33 -2.10
N THR A 59 -10.48 -15.62 -2.54
CA THR A 59 -9.61 -16.69 -2.04
C THR A 59 -8.20 -16.16 -1.81
N ASN A 60 -7.38 -16.92 -1.08
CA ASN A 60 -5.95 -16.70 -0.97
C ASN A 60 -5.28 -16.70 -2.36
N GLN A 61 -4.43 -15.70 -2.60
CA GLN A 61 -3.67 -15.38 -3.79
C GLN A 61 -2.20 -15.04 -3.46
N SER A 62 -1.64 -15.58 -2.37
CA SER A 62 -0.23 -15.44 -2.03
C SER A 62 0.67 -15.92 -3.18
N GLY A 63 1.76 -15.22 -3.44
CA GLY A 63 2.70 -15.55 -4.52
C GLY A 63 2.27 -15.12 -5.92
N MET A 64 1.17 -14.36 -6.06
CA MET A 64 0.71 -13.89 -7.38
C MET A 64 1.48 -12.68 -7.93
N GLY A 65 2.30 -12.02 -7.12
CA GLY A 65 3.10 -10.87 -7.54
C GLY A 65 2.29 -9.82 -8.29
N GLY A 66 2.85 -9.31 -9.38
CA GLY A 66 2.19 -8.37 -10.29
C GLY A 66 1.13 -8.99 -11.22
N THR A 67 0.78 -10.28 -11.08
CA THR A 67 -0.19 -10.94 -11.97
C THR A 67 -1.53 -10.21 -11.95
N SER A 68 -2.07 -9.95 -13.14
CA SER A 68 -3.37 -9.28 -13.32
C SER A 68 -4.30 -10.17 -14.15
N THR A 69 -5.07 -11.00 -13.46
CA THR A 69 -6.05 -11.91 -14.08
C THR A 69 -7.47 -11.55 -13.64
N TYR A 70 -8.35 -11.46 -14.63
CA TYR A 70 -9.81 -11.40 -14.43
C TYR A 70 -10.39 -12.79 -14.60
N THR A 71 -11.31 -13.18 -13.70
CA THR A 71 -12.00 -14.46 -13.88
C THR A 71 -12.78 -14.50 -15.20
N LYS A 72 -12.84 -15.69 -15.79
CA LYS A 72 -13.66 -15.98 -16.97
C LYS A 72 -15.02 -16.55 -16.61
N ASP A 73 -15.24 -16.84 -15.33
CA ASP A 73 -16.46 -17.42 -14.81
C ASP A 73 -17.33 -16.33 -14.18
N ARG A 74 -18.61 -16.30 -14.56
CA ARG A 74 -19.60 -15.39 -13.95
C ARG A 74 -19.82 -15.69 -12.47
N ASN A 75 -19.66 -16.95 -12.09
CA ASN A 75 -19.95 -17.46 -10.76
C ASN A 75 -18.73 -18.18 -10.18
N LEU A 76 -18.61 -18.23 -8.86
CA LEU A 76 -17.55 -18.95 -8.18
C LEU A 76 -17.63 -20.44 -8.47
N THR A 77 -16.50 -21.04 -8.84
CA THR A 77 -16.38 -22.47 -9.15
C THR A 77 -16.10 -23.34 -7.92
N SER A 78 -15.67 -22.71 -6.82
CA SER A 78 -15.48 -23.27 -5.48
C SER A 78 -16.06 -22.34 -4.42
N ASP A 79 -16.14 -22.82 -3.17
CA ASP A 79 -16.33 -21.95 -2.02
C ASP A 79 -15.14 -20.98 -1.89
N SER A 80 -15.39 -19.81 -1.31
CA SER A 80 -14.36 -18.84 -0.94
C SER A 80 -13.48 -19.36 0.19
N GLU A 81 -12.45 -18.57 0.53
CA GLU A 81 -11.73 -18.75 1.80
C GLU A 81 -12.71 -18.85 2.99
N PHE A 82 -12.43 -19.79 3.90
CA PHE A 82 -13.26 -20.15 5.06
C PHE A 82 -14.74 -20.51 4.75
N GLY A 83 -15.09 -20.73 3.49
CA GLY A 83 -16.46 -21.04 3.07
C GLY A 83 -17.46 -19.90 3.27
N ILE A 84 -16.99 -18.65 3.35
CA ILE A 84 -17.80 -17.44 3.57
C ILE A 84 -18.79 -17.22 2.41
N VAL A 85 -18.33 -17.34 1.16
CA VAL A 85 -19.13 -17.26 -0.05
C VAL A 85 -19.19 -18.64 -0.69
N LYS A 86 -20.39 -19.12 -0.99
CA LYS A 86 -20.59 -20.46 -1.55
C LYS A 86 -20.34 -20.51 -3.05
N LYS A 87 -19.88 -21.68 -3.51
CA LYS A 87 -19.86 -22.04 -4.94
C LYS A 87 -21.19 -21.67 -5.59
N GLY A 88 -21.12 -21.10 -6.79
CA GLY A 88 -22.30 -20.65 -7.54
C GLY A 88 -22.73 -19.21 -7.23
N ALA A 89 -22.22 -18.56 -6.17
CA ALA A 89 -22.36 -17.11 -6.01
C ALA A 89 -21.69 -16.36 -7.17
N ASN A 90 -22.03 -15.08 -7.39
CA ASN A 90 -21.39 -14.27 -8.43
C ASN A 90 -19.88 -14.11 -8.17
N SER A 91 -19.10 -13.82 -9.21
CA SER A 91 -17.66 -13.57 -9.10
C SER A 91 -17.30 -12.26 -8.39
N ILE A 92 -18.28 -11.38 -8.19
CA ILE A 92 -18.16 -10.14 -7.43
C ILE A 92 -19.41 -9.96 -6.57
N GLY A 93 -19.23 -9.46 -5.35
CA GLY A 93 -20.33 -9.14 -4.45
C GLY A 93 -19.84 -8.47 -3.18
N THR A 94 -20.79 -8.14 -2.31
CA THR A 94 -20.52 -7.51 -1.02
C THR A 94 -20.66 -8.48 0.13
N ASP A 95 -20.02 -8.15 1.25
CA ASP A 95 -20.34 -8.69 2.55
C ASP A 95 -21.83 -8.43 2.87
N PRO A 96 -22.56 -9.41 3.45
CA PRO A 96 -23.97 -9.23 3.77
C PRO A 96 -24.22 -8.20 4.88
N ASN A 97 -23.21 -7.89 5.70
CA ASN A 97 -23.34 -7.01 6.86
C ASN A 97 -22.68 -5.64 6.64
N ASP A 98 -21.92 -5.45 5.56
CA ASP A 98 -21.23 -4.19 5.26
C ASP A 98 -21.05 -3.99 3.75
N SER A 99 -21.78 -3.03 3.17
CA SER A 99 -21.74 -2.73 1.73
C SER A 99 -20.43 -2.10 1.25
N HIS A 100 -19.53 -1.71 2.17
CA HIS A 100 -18.21 -1.19 1.83
C HIS A 100 -17.17 -2.30 1.66
N ILE A 101 -17.54 -3.56 1.91
CA ILE A 101 -16.62 -4.69 1.83
C ILE A 101 -17.01 -5.59 0.67
N TRP A 102 -16.14 -5.66 -0.33
CA TRP A 102 -16.34 -6.40 -1.56
C TRP A 102 -15.34 -7.55 -1.68
N TYR A 103 -15.83 -8.65 -2.24
CA TYR A 103 -14.98 -9.73 -2.75
C TYR A 103 -14.99 -9.71 -4.28
N PHE A 104 -13.87 -10.09 -4.88
CA PHE A 104 -13.75 -10.36 -6.30
C PHE A 104 -12.98 -11.66 -6.56
N ASN A 105 -13.43 -12.45 -7.52
CA ASN A 105 -12.70 -13.62 -8.01
C ASN A 105 -11.62 -13.18 -9.01
N GLY A 106 -10.46 -12.80 -8.48
CA GLY A 106 -9.31 -12.37 -9.26
C GLY A 106 -8.05 -12.28 -8.42
N THR A 107 -6.98 -11.85 -9.08
CA THR A 107 -5.70 -11.52 -8.44
C THR A 107 -5.77 -10.17 -7.69
N PRO A 108 -4.83 -9.90 -6.77
CA PRO A 108 -4.80 -8.64 -6.00
C PRO A 108 -4.73 -7.39 -6.90
N SER A 109 -3.90 -7.41 -7.95
CA SER A 109 -3.81 -6.33 -8.94
C SER A 109 -5.15 -6.08 -9.64
N SER A 110 -5.86 -7.14 -10.05
CA SER A 110 -7.17 -7.00 -10.68
C SER A 110 -8.26 -6.58 -9.69
N CYS A 111 -8.15 -6.91 -8.40
CA CYS A 111 -9.05 -6.37 -7.37
C CYS A 111 -8.95 -4.85 -7.26
N VAL A 112 -7.74 -4.28 -7.30
CA VAL A 112 -7.54 -2.82 -7.34
C VAL A 112 -8.14 -2.22 -8.62
N GLN A 113 -7.91 -2.83 -9.78
CA GLN A 113 -8.50 -2.36 -11.04
C GLN A 113 -10.04 -2.41 -11.00
N VAL A 114 -10.63 -3.50 -10.50
CA VAL A 114 -12.09 -3.64 -10.30
C VAL A 114 -12.62 -2.60 -9.30
N ALA A 115 -11.88 -2.32 -8.24
CA ALA A 115 -12.24 -1.27 -7.30
C ALA A 115 -12.38 0.08 -8.00
N LEU A 116 -11.40 0.45 -8.85
CA LEU A 116 -11.35 1.73 -9.55
C LEU A 116 -12.32 1.83 -10.72
N ASP A 117 -12.45 0.75 -11.51
CA ASP A 117 -13.13 0.79 -12.82
C ASP A 117 -14.58 0.26 -12.75
N TYR A 118 -14.93 -0.44 -11.68
CA TYR A 118 -16.27 -0.99 -11.47
C TYR A 118 -16.92 -0.51 -10.17
N VAL A 119 -16.30 -0.75 -9.01
CA VAL A 119 -16.92 -0.46 -7.69
C VAL A 119 -17.11 1.03 -7.50
N LEU A 120 -16.02 1.79 -7.62
CA LEU A 120 -15.96 3.24 -7.44
C LEU A 120 -17.02 3.99 -8.27
N PRO A 121 -17.09 3.85 -9.61
CA PRO A 121 -18.03 4.64 -10.43
C PRO A 121 -19.49 4.19 -10.34
N ARG A 122 -19.78 2.97 -9.84
CA ARG A 122 -21.16 2.40 -9.86
C ARG A 122 -21.80 2.33 -8.48
N TYR A 123 -21.00 2.18 -7.44
CA TYR A 123 -21.48 1.88 -6.09
C TYR A 123 -21.03 2.89 -5.04
N THR A 124 -20.33 3.94 -5.47
CA THR A 124 -19.92 5.05 -4.60
C THR A 124 -20.29 6.38 -5.27
N ASN A 125 -20.31 7.45 -4.49
CA ASN A 125 -20.40 8.83 -4.97
C ASN A 125 -19.02 9.50 -5.11
N LEU A 126 -17.95 8.70 -5.13
CA LEU A 126 -16.57 9.16 -5.12
C LEU A 126 -16.03 9.22 -6.56
N THR A 127 -15.10 10.14 -6.80
CA THR A 127 -14.37 10.23 -8.08
C THR A 127 -13.04 9.47 -8.06
N THR A 128 -12.44 9.26 -6.89
CA THR A 128 -11.19 8.52 -6.69
C THR A 128 -11.05 8.13 -5.22
N PHE A 129 -10.13 7.20 -4.94
CA PHE A 129 -9.56 7.01 -3.61
C PHE A 129 -8.36 7.94 -3.43
N ASP A 130 -8.13 8.35 -2.18
CA ASP A 130 -7.03 9.23 -1.78
C ASP A 130 -5.79 8.43 -1.31
N LEU A 131 -5.99 7.16 -0.92
CA LEU A 131 -4.95 6.23 -0.47
C LEU A 131 -5.38 4.78 -0.73
N VAL A 132 -4.44 3.92 -1.12
CA VAL A 132 -4.60 2.46 -1.11
C VAL A 132 -3.73 1.84 -0.02
N LEU A 133 -4.31 0.97 0.80
CA LEU A 133 -3.58 0.12 1.73
C LEU A 133 -3.72 -1.33 1.27
N SER A 134 -2.62 -2.05 1.16
CA SER A 134 -2.64 -3.48 0.80
C SER A 134 -2.12 -4.31 1.97
N GLY A 135 -2.90 -5.28 2.42
CA GLY A 135 -2.61 -6.10 3.62
C GLY A 135 -3.50 -5.73 4.82
N PRO A 136 -3.03 -5.96 6.07
CA PRO A 136 -1.75 -6.56 6.44
C PRO A 136 -1.65 -8.05 6.05
N ASN A 137 -0.59 -8.41 5.33
CA ASN A 137 -0.34 -9.76 4.85
C ASN A 137 -0.02 -10.74 5.99
N TYR A 138 -0.41 -12.01 5.84
CA TYR A 138 0.12 -13.10 6.68
C TYR A 138 1.46 -13.59 6.12
N GLY A 139 2.54 -12.97 6.61
CA GLY A 139 3.91 -13.25 6.22
C GLY A 139 4.60 -11.94 5.82
N TRP A 140 5.91 -11.89 5.99
CA TRP A 140 6.69 -10.74 5.54
C TRP A 140 6.87 -10.74 4.02
N ASN A 141 7.00 -9.54 3.46
CA ASN A 141 7.36 -9.29 2.07
C ASN A 141 8.63 -8.43 2.06
N LEU A 142 9.76 -9.08 2.31
CA LEU A 142 11.08 -8.47 2.47
C LEU A 142 11.82 -8.39 1.13
N GLY A 143 12.35 -7.21 0.86
CA GLY A 143 13.31 -6.97 -0.20
C GLY A 143 12.76 -6.99 -1.62
N PRO A 144 13.62 -6.75 -2.62
CA PRO A 144 13.21 -6.60 -4.01
C PRO A 144 12.68 -7.89 -4.63
N PHE A 145 13.12 -9.04 -4.10
CA PHE A 145 12.66 -10.34 -4.60
C PHE A 145 11.17 -10.52 -4.33
N LEU A 146 10.76 -10.42 -3.06
CA LEU A 146 9.36 -10.53 -2.68
C LEU A 146 8.52 -9.36 -3.18
N TYR A 147 9.10 -8.18 -3.45
CA TYR A 147 8.40 -7.11 -4.18
C TYR A 147 7.76 -7.58 -5.49
N THR A 148 8.44 -8.46 -6.22
CA THR A 148 7.94 -8.96 -7.51
C THR A 148 6.99 -10.15 -7.38
N LEU A 149 6.99 -10.85 -6.24
CA LEU A 149 6.26 -12.11 -6.02
C LEU A 149 5.07 -11.98 -5.07
N ALA A 150 5.04 -10.96 -4.22
CA ALA A 150 3.98 -10.74 -3.24
C ALA A 150 2.74 -10.12 -3.89
N GLY A 151 1.57 -10.74 -3.68
CA GLY A 151 0.32 -10.17 -4.16
C GLY A 151 -0.04 -8.87 -3.43
N THR A 152 0.37 -8.74 -2.16
CA THR A 152 0.26 -7.50 -1.38
C THR A 152 0.95 -6.33 -2.09
N LEU A 153 2.18 -6.55 -2.58
CA LEU A 153 2.94 -5.55 -3.33
C LEU A 153 2.42 -5.38 -4.75
N GLY A 154 1.90 -6.42 -5.40
CA GLY A 154 1.23 -6.31 -6.70
C GLY A 154 0.00 -5.38 -6.70
N ALA A 155 -0.86 -5.48 -5.68
CA ALA A 155 -1.97 -4.55 -5.48
C ALA A 155 -1.48 -3.11 -5.22
N THR A 156 -0.45 -2.95 -4.39
CA THR A 156 0.17 -1.64 -4.09
C THR A 156 0.77 -1.01 -5.33
N TYR A 157 1.54 -1.78 -6.10
CA TYR A 157 2.13 -1.37 -7.37
C TYR A 157 1.06 -0.93 -8.37
N THR A 158 -0.01 -1.70 -8.52
CA THR A 158 -1.14 -1.36 -9.39
C THR A 158 -1.77 -0.02 -9.02
N ALA A 159 -1.91 0.28 -7.72
CA ALA A 159 -2.42 1.57 -7.27
C ALA A 159 -1.48 2.73 -7.59
N VAL A 160 -0.17 2.55 -7.36
CA VAL A 160 0.87 3.56 -7.66
C VAL A 160 0.91 3.87 -9.16
N GLU A 161 0.84 2.86 -10.03
CA GLU A 161 0.76 3.00 -11.48
C GLU A 161 -0.51 3.75 -11.94
N ARG A 162 -1.58 3.66 -11.15
CA ARG A 162 -2.83 4.41 -11.37
C ARG A 162 -2.79 5.82 -10.76
N GLY A 163 -1.64 6.26 -10.26
CA GLY A 163 -1.42 7.60 -9.70
C GLY A 163 -1.99 7.79 -8.30
N ILE A 164 -2.29 6.70 -7.57
CA ILE A 164 -2.83 6.73 -6.22
C ILE A 164 -1.71 6.33 -5.25
N PRO A 165 -1.42 7.14 -4.20
CA PRO A 165 -0.41 6.75 -3.21
C PRO A 165 -0.83 5.45 -2.52
N ALA A 166 0.14 4.58 -2.25
CA ALA A 166 -0.16 3.27 -1.69
C ALA A 166 0.89 2.75 -0.70
N ILE A 167 0.42 1.95 0.26
CA ILE A 167 1.24 1.31 1.29
C ILE A 167 0.97 -0.19 1.28
N ALA A 168 2.00 -1.00 1.06
CA ALA A 168 1.99 -2.43 1.29
C ALA A 168 2.34 -2.71 2.76
N ILE A 169 1.60 -3.61 3.39
CA ILE A 169 1.72 -3.90 4.82
C ILE A 169 1.75 -5.41 5.02
N SER A 170 2.73 -5.87 5.78
CA SER A 170 3.01 -7.30 5.98
C SER A 170 3.33 -7.58 7.44
N GLY A 171 2.90 -8.72 7.96
CA GLY A 171 3.07 -9.08 9.37
C GLY A 171 3.76 -10.44 9.55
N GLY A 172 4.48 -10.61 10.66
CA GLY A 172 5.28 -11.82 10.92
C GLY A 172 4.52 -13.11 11.23
N TYR A 173 3.24 -13.21 10.90
CA TYR A 173 2.40 -14.40 11.13
C TYR A 173 2.06 -15.09 9.83
N SER A 174 2.12 -16.42 9.80
CA SER A 174 1.81 -17.21 8.60
C SER A 174 0.46 -17.93 8.65
N VAL A 175 -0.27 -17.85 9.77
CA VAL A 175 -1.55 -18.56 9.94
C VAL A 175 -2.72 -17.61 9.74
N GLN A 176 -3.39 -17.74 8.60
CA GLN A 176 -4.60 -16.99 8.29
C GLN A 176 -5.74 -17.37 9.25
N THR A 177 -6.36 -16.37 9.85
CA THR A 177 -7.51 -16.51 10.76
C THR A 177 -8.73 -15.84 10.13
N PRO A 178 -9.93 -16.46 10.13
CA PRO A 178 -11.12 -15.81 9.62
C PRO A 178 -11.51 -14.64 10.52
N TYR A 179 -12.12 -13.61 9.92
CA TYR A 179 -12.40 -12.35 10.62
C TYR A 179 -13.32 -12.47 11.84
N TYR A 180 -14.14 -13.52 11.91
CA TYR A 180 -15.05 -13.78 13.03
C TYR A 180 -14.40 -14.54 14.19
N ASP A 181 -13.16 -15.02 14.04
CA ASP A 181 -12.39 -15.69 15.10
C ASP A 181 -11.34 -14.76 15.76
N VAL A 182 -11.25 -13.49 15.31
CA VAL A 182 -10.37 -12.49 15.95
C VAL A 182 -10.91 -12.17 17.34
N ASN A 183 -10.08 -12.40 18.35
CA ASN A 183 -10.50 -12.20 19.74
C ASN A 183 -10.29 -10.75 20.17
N THR A 184 -11.11 -10.24 21.09
CA THR A 184 -10.78 -8.96 21.74
C THR A 184 -9.54 -9.08 22.61
N THR A 185 -9.37 -10.25 23.24
CA THR A 185 -8.26 -10.55 24.15
C THR A 185 -7.75 -11.98 23.94
N THR A 186 -6.44 -12.17 23.93
CA THR A 186 -5.75 -13.46 23.83
C THR A 186 -5.68 -14.18 25.18
N LYS A 187 -5.16 -15.41 25.20
CA LYS A 187 -4.86 -16.15 26.45
C LYS A 187 -3.92 -15.40 27.39
N ALA A 188 -3.05 -14.55 26.85
CA ALA A 188 -2.12 -13.73 27.62
C ALA A 188 -2.77 -12.45 28.22
N GLY A 189 -4.06 -12.23 27.99
CA GLY A 189 -4.74 -11.01 28.47
C GLY A 189 -4.47 -9.77 27.60
N LEU A 190 -3.90 -9.94 26.41
CA LEU A 190 -3.49 -8.86 25.51
C LEU A 190 -4.42 -8.80 24.29
N LYS A 191 -4.38 -7.71 23.51
CA LYS A 191 -5.12 -7.62 22.25
C LYS A 191 -4.66 -8.70 21.27
N ASP A 192 -5.59 -9.18 20.45
CA ASP A 192 -5.26 -10.10 19.36
C ASP A 192 -4.23 -9.47 18.41
N PRO A 193 -3.25 -10.25 17.92
CA PRO A 193 -2.29 -9.80 16.94
C PRO A 193 -2.86 -9.09 15.73
N ALA A 194 -3.98 -9.56 15.17
CA ALA A 194 -4.60 -8.92 14.01
C ALA A 194 -5.02 -7.48 14.37
N THR A 195 -5.56 -7.28 15.57
CA THR A 195 -5.93 -5.95 16.09
C THR A 195 -4.71 -5.07 16.33
N ILE A 196 -3.62 -5.61 16.89
CA ILE A 196 -2.38 -4.85 17.12
C ILE A 196 -1.76 -4.43 15.79
N MET A 197 -1.60 -5.36 14.85
CA MET A 197 -1.04 -5.08 13.52
C MET A 197 -1.89 -4.05 12.78
N ALA A 198 -3.22 -4.18 12.81
CA ALA A 198 -4.13 -3.20 12.23
C ALA A 198 -3.97 -1.80 12.84
N GLN A 199 -3.82 -1.69 14.17
CA GLN A 199 -3.62 -0.42 14.85
C GLN A 199 -2.27 0.21 14.48
N LEU A 200 -1.18 -0.56 14.47
CA LEU A 200 0.14 -0.08 14.05
C LEU A 200 0.11 0.43 12.60
N SER A 201 -0.50 -0.36 11.72
CA SER A 201 -0.68 -0.05 10.30
C SER A 201 -1.49 1.23 10.07
N ALA A 202 -2.64 1.33 10.75
CA ALA A 202 -3.52 2.49 10.66
C ALA A 202 -2.85 3.75 11.24
N ASN A 203 -2.12 3.62 12.35
CA ASN A 203 -1.37 4.72 12.95
C ASN A 203 -0.29 5.25 12.00
N LEU A 204 0.44 4.36 11.33
CA LEU A 204 1.46 4.76 10.34
C LEU A 204 0.83 5.50 9.16
N ALA A 205 -0.27 4.95 8.60
CA ALA A 205 -1.01 5.61 7.52
C ALA A 205 -1.57 6.97 7.97
N GLN A 206 -2.15 7.05 9.16
CA GLN A 206 -2.66 8.29 9.75
C GLN A 206 -1.55 9.33 9.96
N GLN A 207 -0.35 8.90 10.36
CA GLN A 207 0.80 9.79 10.49
C GLN A 207 1.21 10.39 9.15
N LEU A 208 1.24 9.59 8.07
CA LEU A 208 1.48 10.09 6.71
C LEU A 208 0.42 11.13 6.31
N ILE A 209 -0.87 10.81 6.50
CA ILE A 209 -2.00 11.69 6.20
C ILE A 209 -1.89 13.02 6.95
N THR A 210 -1.63 12.96 8.25
CA THR A 210 -1.52 14.15 9.11
C THR A 210 -0.31 15.00 8.74
N SER A 211 0.82 14.36 8.38
CA SER A 211 2.04 15.06 7.96
C SER A 211 1.83 15.79 6.64
N ALA A 212 1.19 15.16 5.65
CA ALA A 212 0.84 15.79 4.39
C ALA A 212 -0.12 16.98 4.59
N ALA A 213 -1.11 16.84 5.48
CA ALA A 213 -2.01 17.94 5.86
C ALA A 213 -1.24 19.14 6.45
N ALA A 214 -0.31 18.87 7.37
CA ALA A 214 0.49 19.90 8.04
C ALA A 214 1.43 20.66 7.09
N GLN A 215 1.83 20.05 5.98
CA GLN A 215 2.70 20.65 4.97
C GLN A 215 1.95 21.51 3.93
N GLY A 216 0.65 21.79 4.17
CA GLY A 216 -0.18 22.59 3.26
C GLY A 216 -1.09 21.74 2.35
N GLY A 217 -1.16 20.43 2.59
CA GLY A 217 -1.92 19.49 1.78
C GLY A 217 -1.23 19.10 0.48
N GLY A 218 -1.94 18.36 -0.37
CA GLY A 218 -1.42 17.81 -1.62
C GLY A 218 -1.47 16.27 -1.65
N PRO A 219 -0.85 15.64 -2.67
CA PRO A 219 -0.72 14.18 -2.71
C PRO A 219 0.02 13.66 -1.47
N LEU A 220 -0.42 12.53 -0.91
CA LEU A 220 0.24 11.91 0.25
C LEU A 220 1.67 11.47 -0.07
N LEU A 221 1.92 11.08 -1.32
CA LEU A 221 3.22 10.74 -1.88
C LEU A 221 3.35 11.34 -3.29
N PRO A 222 4.56 11.63 -3.77
CA PRO A 222 4.78 11.95 -5.17
C PRO A 222 4.33 10.80 -6.09
N LEU A 223 4.00 11.11 -7.34
CA LEU A 223 3.63 10.08 -8.32
C LEU A 223 4.75 9.08 -8.51
N GLY A 224 4.38 7.80 -8.61
CA GLY A 224 5.33 6.70 -8.77
C GLY A 224 6.01 6.24 -7.48
N TYR A 225 5.64 6.78 -6.31
CA TYR A 225 6.17 6.36 -5.01
C TYR A 225 5.18 5.49 -4.25
N GLY A 226 5.69 4.48 -3.56
CA GLY A 226 4.95 3.66 -2.60
C GLY A 226 5.78 3.35 -1.37
N ILE A 227 5.14 2.75 -0.37
CA ILE A 227 5.78 2.36 0.89
C ILE A 227 5.58 0.86 1.12
N ASN A 228 6.64 0.14 1.49
CA ASN A 228 6.60 -1.24 1.97
C ASN A 228 6.82 -1.25 3.49
N VAL A 229 5.95 -1.95 4.21
CA VAL A 229 5.97 -2.03 5.68
C VAL A 229 5.97 -3.50 6.10
N ASN A 230 6.94 -3.87 6.92
CA ASN A 230 7.03 -5.21 7.52
C ASN A 230 7.03 -5.09 9.05
N ILE A 231 5.96 -5.59 9.67
CA ILE A 231 5.77 -5.61 11.13
C ILE A 231 6.24 -6.98 11.65
N PRO A 232 7.03 -7.04 12.74
CA PRO A 232 7.54 -8.30 13.26
C PRO A 232 6.42 -9.18 13.80
N TYR A 233 6.76 -10.42 14.18
CA TYR A 233 5.83 -11.28 14.90
C TYR A 233 5.42 -10.60 16.22
N ILE A 234 4.14 -10.25 16.33
CA ILE A 234 3.58 -9.73 17.58
C ILE A 234 3.49 -10.92 18.57
N THR A 235 3.81 -10.77 19.85
CA THR A 235 3.87 -11.94 20.74
C THR A 235 2.59 -12.14 21.57
N SER A 236 1.59 -11.29 21.34
CA SER A 236 0.43 -11.12 22.23
C SER A 236 -0.43 -12.37 22.43
N PHE A 237 -0.33 -13.40 21.58
CA PHE A 237 -0.95 -14.70 21.89
C PHE A 237 -0.38 -15.36 23.16
N THR A 238 0.88 -15.10 23.50
CA THR A 238 1.60 -15.77 24.58
C THR A 238 2.17 -14.82 25.64
N ASN A 239 2.63 -13.62 25.26
CA ASN A 239 3.22 -12.62 26.17
C ASN A 239 3.24 -11.22 25.53
N ASP A 240 3.79 -10.23 26.23
CA ASP A 240 3.83 -8.82 25.82
C ASP A 240 5.20 -8.36 25.28
N SER A 241 6.15 -9.28 25.02
CA SER A 241 7.53 -8.92 24.63
C SER A 241 7.62 -8.15 23.31
N CYS A 242 6.64 -8.30 22.42
CA CYS A 242 6.50 -7.52 21.21
C CYS A 242 5.04 -7.22 20.89
N VAL A 243 4.54 -6.10 21.40
CA VAL A 243 3.16 -5.62 21.13
C VAL A 243 3.10 -4.17 20.65
N ASN A 244 4.24 -3.50 20.59
CA ASN A 244 4.38 -2.13 20.12
C ASN A 244 5.78 -1.88 19.51
N PRO A 245 6.16 -2.62 18.45
CA PRO A 245 7.45 -2.43 17.78
C PRO A 245 7.56 -1.00 17.21
N PRO A 246 8.71 -0.31 17.38
CA PRO A 246 8.95 0.95 16.70
C PRO A 246 9.06 0.75 15.18
N PHE A 247 8.75 1.79 14.42
CA PHE A 247 8.99 1.84 12.98
C PHE A 247 10.40 2.40 12.70
N VAL A 248 11.14 1.70 11.85
CA VAL A 248 12.51 2.05 11.45
C VAL A 248 12.53 2.26 9.93
N GLN A 249 13.11 3.37 9.49
CA GLN A 249 13.28 3.63 8.07
C GLN A 249 14.36 2.71 7.51
N THR A 250 14.01 2.02 6.43
CA THR A 250 14.85 1.00 5.79
C THR A 250 14.95 1.22 4.29
N ARG A 251 15.81 0.44 3.67
CA ARG A 251 15.82 0.18 2.23
C ARG A 251 15.43 -1.27 1.99
N MET A 252 14.77 -1.53 0.85
CA MET A 252 14.41 -2.91 0.47
C MET A 252 15.65 -3.75 0.19
N THR A 253 16.69 -3.15 -0.37
CA THR A 253 17.99 -3.78 -0.62
C THR A 253 18.87 -3.74 0.64
N GLY A 254 19.99 -4.47 0.68
CA GLY A 254 20.92 -4.51 1.82
C GLY A 254 20.62 -5.71 2.72
N ASP A 255 21.35 -6.79 2.53
CA ASP A 255 21.08 -8.11 3.15
C ASP A 255 19.67 -8.65 2.85
N ALA A 256 19.12 -8.29 1.69
CA ALA A 256 17.89 -8.87 1.18
C ALA A 256 18.15 -10.27 0.61
N ASP A 257 17.24 -11.18 0.92
CA ASP A 257 17.29 -12.58 0.49
C ASP A 257 16.60 -12.78 -0.87
N ILE A 258 17.06 -13.81 -1.59
CA ILE A 258 16.38 -14.44 -2.72
C ILE A 258 16.23 -15.94 -2.42
N ASP A 259 15.35 -16.62 -3.15
CA ASP A 259 15.19 -18.07 -2.99
C ASP A 259 16.33 -18.84 -3.68
N TYR A 260 16.92 -19.78 -2.92
CA TYR A 260 17.73 -20.87 -3.44
C TYR A 260 16.90 -22.16 -3.51
N ALA A 261 16.83 -22.77 -4.70
CA ALA A 261 16.17 -24.05 -4.89
C ALA A 261 17.00 -25.20 -4.30
N ALA A 262 16.69 -25.58 -3.06
CA ALA A 262 17.36 -26.66 -2.34
C ALA A 262 16.74 -28.01 -2.70
N PHE A 263 17.52 -28.87 -3.35
CA PHE A 263 17.11 -30.24 -3.68
C PHE A 263 17.43 -31.20 -2.54
N ASN A 264 16.43 -31.98 -2.10
CA ASN A 264 16.64 -33.05 -1.13
C ASN A 264 16.75 -34.40 -1.84
N GLU A 265 17.96 -34.94 -1.93
CA GLU A 265 18.28 -36.24 -2.56
C GLU A 265 17.50 -37.42 -1.96
N THR A 266 17.10 -37.35 -0.68
CA THR A 266 16.37 -38.43 0.00
C THR A 266 14.89 -38.44 -0.37
N THR A 267 14.27 -37.27 -0.46
CA THR A 267 12.84 -37.16 -0.77
C THR A 267 12.57 -36.97 -2.27
N GLY A 268 13.57 -36.54 -3.05
CA GLY A 268 13.43 -36.16 -4.45
C GLY A 268 12.65 -34.86 -4.65
N LEU A 269 12.51 -34.03 -3.61
CA LEU A 269 11.71 -32.80 -3.63
C LEU A 269 12.58 -31.54 -3.47
N PHE A 270 12.09 -30.42 -4.00
CA PHE A 270 12.68 -29.10 -3.80
C PHE A 270 11.99 -28.37 -2.64
N SER A 271 12.78 -27.60 -1.89
CA SER A 271 12.34 -26.52 -1.01
C SER A 271 13.08 -25.22 -1.38
N TYR A 272 12.72 -24.10 -0.76
CA TYR A 272 13.54 -22.90 -0.81
C TYR A 272 14.46 -22.81 0.42
N GLN A 273 15.55 -22.07 0.29
CA GLN A 273 16.42 -21.58 1.36
C GLN A 273 16.79 -20.13 1.03
N ASP A 274 17.16 -19.36 2.05
CA ASP A 274 17.56 -17.98 1.86
C ASP A 274 18.96 -17.91 1.23
N LEU A 275 19.11 -17.03 0.24
CA LEU A 275 20.36 -16.77 -0.45
C LEU A 275 20.56 -15.25 -0.57
N VAL A 276 21.68 -14.75 -0.04
CA VAL A 276 22.06 -13.35 -0.14
C VAL A 276 23.06 -13.18 -1.29
N GLU A 277 22.64 -12.50 -2.35
CA GLU A 277 23.48 -12.26 -3.53
C GLU A 277 23.78 -10.77 -3.74
N PRO A 278 24.97 -10.41 -4.27
CA PRO A 278 25.31 -9.02 -4.57
C PRO A 278 24.35 -8.36 -5.57
N GLY A 279 23.75 -9.14 -6.48
CA GLY A 279 22.84 -8.65 -7.51
C GLY A 279 21.58 -7.99 -6.94
N THR A 280 20.86 -8.69 -6.06
CA THR A 280 19.65 -8.14 -5.41
C THR A 280 19.99 -6.99 -4.45
N ASN A 281 21.22 -7.00 -3.90
CA ASN A 281 21.66 -6.04 -2.89
C ASN A 281 22.41 -4.82 -3.45
N GLN A 282 22.55 -4.72 -4.78
CA GLN A 282 23.23 -3.61 -5.41
C GLN A 282 22.52 -2.29 -5.09
N CYS A 283 23.25 -1.35 -4.46
CA CYS A 283 22.72 -0.01 -4.23
C CYS A 283 22.85 0.86 -5.49
N ILE A 284 21.73 1.12 -6.17
CA ILE A 284 21.68 1.98 -7.36
C ILE A 284 21.02 3.33 -7.02
N ASN A 285 19.72 3.34 -6.75
CA ASN A 285 18.93 4.57 -6.57
C ASN A 285 18.55 4.88 -5.11
N GLY A 286 18.65 3.91 -4.20
CA GLY A 286 18.25 4.05 -2.79
C GLY A 286 19.34 4.65 -1.89
N ASP A 287 18.95 5.08 -0.69
CA ASP A 287 19.88 5.50 0.35
C ASP A 287 20.58 4.29 0.99
N CYS A 288 21.83 4.01 0.60
CA CYS A 288 22.60 2.90 1.15
C CYS A 288 23.09 3.09 2.59
N SER A 289 22.83 4.24 3.22
CA SER A 289 23.10 4.43 4.66
C SER A 289 22.04 3.79 5.55
N LEU A 290 20.86 3.51 4.98
CA LEU A 290 19.77 2.84 5.69
C LEU A 290 20.02 1.34 5.82
N PRO A 291 19.58 0.69 6.92
CA PRO A 291 19.59 -0.76 7.04
C PRO A 291 18.56 -1.42 6.11
N GLY A 292 18.80 -2.69 5.80
CA GLY A 292 17.83 -3.52 5.07
C GLY A 292 16.66 -3.99 5.92
N GLU A 293 15.56 -4.33 5.26
CA GLU A 293 14.35 -4.85 5.92
C GLU A 293 14.65 -6.14 6.69
N THR A 294 15.31 -7.13 6.07
CA THR A 294 15.67 -8.41 6.70
C THR A 294 16.46 -8.21 7.98
N ALA A 295 17.46 -7.32 7.96
CA ALA A 295 18.29 -7.04 9.13
C ALA A 295 17.45 -6.47 10.30
N ILE A 296 16.51 -5.55 10.02
CA ILE A 296 15.64 -4.97 11.05
C ILE A 296 14.71 -6.03 11.66
N LEU A 297 14.11 -6.89 10.84
CA LEU A 297 13.18 -7.91 11.32
C LEU A 297 13.91 -9.03 12.10
N ASN A 298 15.15 -9.36 11.74
CA ASN A 298 15.96 -10.35 12.45
C ASN A 298 16.44 -9.90 13.85
N VAL A 299 16.52 -8.59 14.11
CA VAL A 299 16.86 -8.06 15.44
C VAL A 299 15.71 -8.25 16.45
N GLY A 300 14.47 -8.47 15.97
CA GLY A 300 13.31 -8.82 16.79
C GLY A 300 12.20 -7.77 16.70
N CYS A 301 11.81 -7.18 17.83
CA CYS A 301 10.62 -6.33 17.92
C CYS A 301 10.81 -4.92 17.31
N GLN A 302 11.04 -4.84 16.00
CA GLN A 302 11.14 -3.61 15.22
C GLN A 302 10.46 -3.80 13.87
N SER A 303 9.77 -2.77 13.38
CA SER A 303 9.09 -2.80 12.08
C SER A 303 9.92 -2.04 11.03
N ALA A 304 10.07 -2.60 9.84
CA ALA A 304 10.75 -1.96 8.72
C ALA A 304 9.77 -1.13 7.88
N VAL A 305 10.21 0.05 7.43
CA VAL A 305 9.47 0.95 6.54
C VAL A 305 10.38 1.42 5.42
N SER A 306 10.19 0.88 4.22
CA SER A 306 10.96 1.24 3.03
C SER A 306 10.10 2.04 2.05
N VAL A 307 10.67 3.09 1.47
CA VAL A 307 10.03 3.83 0.38
C VAL A 307 10.60 3.32 -0.95
N PHE A 308 9.74 3.05 -1.93
CA PHE A 308 10.14 2.59 -3.26
C PHE A 308 9.57 3.48 -4.37
N THR A 309 10.15 3.36 -5.56
CA THR A 309 9.68 4.02 -6.79
C THR A 309 9.45 3.01 -7.90
N VAL A 310 8.58 3.35 -8.86
CA VAL A 310 8.27 2.52 -10.04
C VAL A 310 8.93 2.99 -11.34
N ASP A 311 9.88 3.93 -11.25
CA ASP A 311 10.76 4.28 -12.36
C ASP A 311 11.92 3.28 -12.45
N TYR A 312 11.82 2.37 -13.41
CA TYR A 312 12.76 1.26 -13.59
C TYR A 312 13.91 1.60 -14.53
N ASP A 313 13.92 2.79 -15.14
CA ASP A 313 15.00 3.15 -16.05
C ASP A 313 16.33 3.19 -15.29
N ALA A 314 17.33 2.48 -15.82
CA ALA A 314 18.67 2.50 -15.25
C ALA A 314 19.18 3.95 -15.21
N PRO A 315 19.77 4.44 -14.10
CA PRO A 315 20.22 5.81 -14.03
C PRO A 315 21.28 6.10 -15.10
N ILE A 316 21.31 7.34 -15.59
CA ILE A 316 22.38 7.88 -16.44
C ILE A 316 23.25 8.74 -15.53
N GLY A 317 24.58 8.60 -15.62
CA GLY A 317 25.55 9.13 -14.63
C GLY A 317 25.28 10.56 -14.13
N GLY A 318 25.68 10.86 -12.89
CA GLY A 318 25.41 12.15 -12.25
C GLY A 318 25.29 12.01 -10.72
N ALA A 319 24.55 12.94 -10.09
CA ALA A 319 24.34 12.96 -8.64
C ALA A 319 23.67 11.68 -8.08
N CYS A 320 22.93 10.94 -8.92
CA CYS A 320 22.42 9.59 -8.66
C CYS A 320 23.45 8.50 -9.07
N LYS A 321 24.67 8.63 -8.54
CA LYS A 321 25.78 7.65 -8.48
C LYS A 321 26.37 7.03 -9.77
N SER A 322 27.63 6.66 -9.62
CA SER A 322 28.71 6.41 -10.59
C SER A 322 28.65 5.06 -11.32
N GLY A 323 27.49 4.66 -11.84
CA GLY A 323 27.37 3.48 -12.69
C GLY A 323 28.03 3.68 -14.06
N PRO A 324 28.51 2.60 -14.73
CA PRO A 324 28.94 2.69 -16.11
C PRO A 324 27.78 3.13 -17.00
N ASP A 325 28.03 3.99 -17.99
CA ASP A 325 27.05 4.27 -19.03
C ASP A 325 26.95 3.08 -19.98
N VAL A 326 26.21 2.05 -19.56
CA VAL A 326 25.97 0.83 -20.35
C VAL A 326 25.27 1.15 -21.67
N ARG A 327 24.52 2.26 -21.75
CA ARG A 327 23.86 2.68 -22.99
C ARG A 327 24.89 3.04 -24.06
N SER A 328 26.01 3.64 -23.68
CA SER A 328 27.11 3.93 -24.61
C SER A 328 27.73 2.67 -25.24
N TRP A 329 27.70 1.52 -24.54
CA TRP A 329 28.23 0.26 -25.06
C TRP A 329 27.38 -0.36 -26.16
N LEU A 330 26.13 0.09 -26.30
CA LEU A 330 25.23 -0.35 -27.37
C LEU A 330 25.52 0.37 -28.70
N ALA A 331 26.39 1.38 -28.71
CA ALA A 331 26.85 2.02 -29.94
C ALA A 331 27.79 1.08 -30.73
N PRO A 332 27.78 1.15 -32.08
CA PRO A 332 26.98 2.06 -32.90
C PRO A 332 25.60 1.48 -33.26
N LEU A 333 25.12 0.39 -32.66
CA LEU A 333 23.86 -0.22 -33.08
C LEU A 333 22.62 0.49 -32.53
N VAL A 334 22.73 1.04 -31.32
CA VAL A 334 21.68 1.79 -30.65
C VAL A 334 22.13 3.24 -30.50
N GLN A 335 21.27 4.16 -30.93
CA GLN A 335 21.53 5.59 -30.95
C GLN A 335 20.45 6.35 -30.20
N TYR A 336 20.80 7.53 -29.67
CA TYR A 336 19.82 8.41 -29.06
C TYR A 336 18.79 8.91 -30.09
N ALA A 337 17.56 9.16 -29.63
CA ALA A 337 16.45 9.58 -30.47
C ALA A 337 16.66 10.92 -31.18
N ASN A 338 17.66 11.71 -30.79
CA ASN A 338 18.06 12.96 -31.43
C ASN A 338 19.42 12.86 -32.16
N SER A 339 19.92 11.65 -32.42
CA SER A 339 21.15 11.45 -33.19
C SER A 339 20.96 12.00 -34.61
N SER A 340 21.93 12.80 -35.04
CA SER A 340 22.00 13.35 -36.40
C SER A 340 22.63 12.39 -37.42
N VAL A 341 23.23 11.29 -36.95
CA VAL A 341 23.87 10.28 -37.79
C VAL A 341 23.19 8.95 -37.51
N LEU A 342 22.42 8.43 -38.47
CA LEU A 342 21.77 7.13 -38.32
C LEU A 342 22.69 5.98 -38.68
N VAL A 343 22.55 4.94 -37.88
CA VAL A 343 23.31 3.69 -37.93
C VAL A 343 22.34 2.55 -38.24
N GLY A 344 22.65 1.75 -39.26
CA GLY A 344 21.76 0.71 -39.79
C GLY A 344 21.78 -0.59 -38.98
N GLY A 345 20.60 -1.16 -38.71
CA GLY A 345 20.35 -2.28 -37.79
C GLY A 345 20.73 -3.69 -38.27
N LEU A 346 21.75 -3.85 -39.11
CA LEU A 346 22.30 -5.19 -39.42
C LEU A 346 23.83 -5.26 -39.26
N ASN A 347 24.55 -4.14 -39.42
CA ASN A 347 26.02 -4.11 -39.32
C ASN A 347 26.56 -2.81 -38.68
N GLY A 348 25.71 -1.91 -38.16
CA GLY A 348 26.15 -0.61 -37.64
C GLY A 348 26.73 0.33 -38.71
N THR A 349 26.61 -0.03 -39.99
CA THR A 349 27.05 0.79 -41.12
C THR A 349 25.96 1.79 -41.50
N SER A 350 26.36 3.05 -41.67
CA SER A 350 25.41 4.15 -41.90
C SER A 350 24.78 4.08 -43.29
N THR A 351 23.50 4.44 -43.38
CA THR A 351 22.89 4.89 -44.63
C THR A 351 22.12 6.19 -44.37
N GLY A 352 22.81 7.32 -44.51
CA GLY A 352 22.16 8.62 -44.79
C GLY A 352 22.02 9.60 -43.62
N ASN A 353 21.97 10.90 -43.99
CA ASN A 353 21.59 12.03 -43.15
C ASN A 353 20.08 12.03 -42.89
N ALA A 354 19.59 11.01 -42.19
CA ALA A 354 18.24 11.02 -41.66
C ALA A 354 18.29 11.36 -40.16
N THR A 355 17.21 11.90 -39.62
CA THR A 355 17.01 12.05 -38.18
C THR A 355 16.06 10.96 -37.72
N VAL A 356 16.25 10.40 -36.53
CA VAL A 356 15.23 9.51 -35.94
C VAL A 356 13.95 10.34 -35.78
N SER A 357 12.89 9.98 -36.50
CA SER A 357 11.60 10.64 -36.32
C SER A 357 10.96 10.10 -35.06
N THR A 358 10.94 10.91 -34.01
CA THR A 358 10.04 10.68 -32.88
C THR A 358 8.72 11.37 -33.18
N ALA A 359 7.61 10.69 -32.92
CA ALA A 359 6.39 11.44 -32.64
C ALA A 359 6.71 12.38 -31.47
N PRO A 360 6.17 13.61 -31.42
CA PRO A 360 6.35 14.46 -30.25
C PRO A 360 6.04 13.61 -29.02
N VAL A 361 7.02 13.44 -28.13
CA VAL A 361 6.74 12.91 -26.79
C VAL A 361 5.63 13.82 -26.29
N PRO A 362 4.44 13.30 -25.93
CA PRO A 362 3.43 14.13 -25.30
C PRO A 362 4.17 14.81 -24.17
N SER A 363 4.34 16.12 -24.28
CA SER A 363 4.89 16.90 -23.20
C SER A 363 3.87 16.69 -22.10
N ALA A 364 4.14 15.76 -21.20
CA ALA A 364 3.59 15.78 -19.88
C ALA A 364 4.20 17.02 -19.22
N SER A 365 3.78 18.21 -19.69
CA SER A 365 3.41 19.21 -18.72
C SER A 365 2.42 18.49 -17.82
N ILE A 366 2.92 17.97 -16.71
CA ILE A 366 2.10 17.71 -15.54
C ILE A 366 1.67 19.11 -15.10
N SER A 367 0.76 19.71 -15.87
CA SER A 367 -0.16 20.67 -15.32
C SER A 367 -0.83 19.87 -14.23
N ALA A 368 -0.77 20.37 -12.99
CA ALA A 368 -1.48 19.84 -11.83
C ALA A 368 -3.02 20.01 -12.00
N THR A 369 -3.51 19.66 -13.17
CA THR A 369 -4.88 19.66 -13.67
C THR A 369 -5.20 18.34 -14.35
N ALA A 370 -4.47 17.26 -14.05
CA ALA A 370 -5.18 16.00 -13.90
C ALA A 370 -6.25 16.29 -12.85
N SER A 371 -7.51 16.24 -13.26
CA SER A 371 -8.65 16.30 -12.34
C SER A 371 -8.61 15.05 -11.47
N SER A 372 -7.65 14.97 -10.56
CA SER A 372 -7.76 14.19 -9.34
C SER A 372 -8.86 14.88 -8.55
N GLY A 373 -10.11 14.49 -8.79
CA GLY A 373 -11.25 14.87 -7.95
C GLY A 373 -11.15 14.31 -6.52
N GLY A 374 -10.01 13.72 -6.16
CA GLY A 374 -9.65 13.41 -4.79
C GLY A 374 -9.65 14.69 -3.97
N MET A 375 -10.18 14.59 -2.77
CA MET A 375 -10.33 15.75 -1.92
C MET A 375 -8.93 16.22 -1.54
N LYS A 376 -8.47 17.35 -2.12
CA LYS A 376 -7.24 18.00 -1.67
C LYS A 376 -7.38 18.20 -0.17
N ILE A 377 -6.44 17.64 0.61
CA ILE A 377 -6.40 17.79 2.06
C ILE A 377 -6.34 19.29 2.36
N SER A 378 -7.47 19.89 2.71
CA SER A 378 -7.56 21.33 2.91
C SER A 378 -7.16 21.67 4.33
N ALA A 379 -6.24 22.62 4.50
CA ALA A 379 -6.10 23.35 5.75
C ALA A 379 -7.26 24.36 5.86
N SER A 380 -8.42 23.95 6.38
CA SER A 380 -9.53 24.88 6.57
C SER A 380 -9.36 25.67 7.87
N GLY A 381 -8.67 26.81 7.76
CA GLY A 381 -8.87 27.96 8.63
C GLY A 381 -9.87 28.91 7.98
N SER A 382 -11.14 28.87 8.41
CA SER A 382 -12.14 29.88 8.00
C SER A 382 -12.91 30.36 9.22
N ALA A 383 -12.64 31.61 9.59
CA ALA A 383 -13.47 32.39 10.49
C ALA A 383 -14.81 32.66 9.80
N LEU A 384 -15.91 32.13 10.36
CA LEU A 384 -17.26 32.53 9.99
C LEU A 384 -17.89 33.26 11.17
N LEU A 385 -18.08 34.58 11.05
CA LEU A 385 -18.97 35.34 11.91
C LEU A 385 -20.40 34.87 11.64
N MET A 386 -21.06 34.29 12.64
CA MET A 386 -22.51 34.23 12.71
C MET A 386 -22.98 34.91 14.00
N GLY A 387 -23.68 36.02 13.82
CA GLY A 387 -24.35 36.76 14.88
C GLY A 387 -25.55 35.97 15.40
N PHE A 388 -25.66 35.90 16.73
CA PHE A 388 -26.82 35.35 17.42
C PHE A 388 -27.93 36.39 17.51
N ALA A 389 -29.11 36.07 16.98
CA ALA A 389 -30.37 36.68 17.37
C ALA A 389 -31.04 35.79 18.42
N VAL A 390 -31.25 36.35 19.62
CA VAL A 390 -32.02 35.75 20.71
C VAL A 390 -33.31 36.54 20.88
N MET A 391 -34.46 35.88 20.75
CA MET A 391 -35.74 36.31 21.36
C MET A 391 -36.66 35.08 21.42
N MET A 392 -36.67 34.32 22.52
CA MET A 392 -37.36 34.51 23.80
C MET A 392 -38.89 34.29 23.67
N LEU A 393 -39.32 33.09 24.09
CA LEU A 393 -40.71 32.73 24.39
C LEU A 393 -41.08 33.30 25.76
N ILE A 394 -42.11 34.14 25.79
CA ILE A 394 -43.29 34.01 26.66
C ILE A 394 -44.50 34.12 25.74
#